data_AF-A0A5N6D488-F1
#
_entry.id   AF-A0A5N6D488-F1
#
_cell.length_a   1.000
_cell.length_b   1.000
_cell.length_c   1.000
_cell.angle_alpha   90.00
_cell.angle_beta   90.00
_cell.angle_gamma   90.00
#
_symmetry.space_group_name_H-M   'P 1'
#
loop_
_entity.id
_entity.type
_entity.pdbx_description
1 polymer ?
#
loop_
_entity_poly.entity_id
_entity_poly.type
_entity_poly.pdbx_seq_one_letter_code
_entity_poly.pdbx_strand_id
1 'polypeptide(L)'
;MTARLNTKSLRPHTVAPVMLYSIMGPQQLRVLEAYFNGKNLIIRKTKLYDMKQEATAMVDLLTRWWFGFAVGETKSVKTAPLP
;
A
#
# COMPACT_ATOMS: atom_id res chain seq x y z
N MET A 1 6.94 12.06 -3.68
CA MET A 1 5.71 11.58 -3.02
C MET A 1 5.18 12.53 -1.94
N THR A 2 6.03 13.38 -1.36
CA THR A 2 5.67 14.38 -0.31
C THR A 2 4.64 15.42 -0.75
N ALA A 3 4.64 15.81 -2.04
CA ALA A 3 3.72 16.81 -2.57
C ALA A 3 2.25 16.40 -2.49
N ARG A 4 1.92 15.11 -2.65
CA ARG A 4 0.53 14.62 -2.61
C ARG A 4 -0.07 14.69 -1.20
N LEU A 5 0.75 14.53 -0.17
CA LEU A 5 0.32 14.70 1.23
C LEU A 5 0.08 16.18 1.59
N ASN A 6 0.60 17.13 0.79
CA ASN A 6 0.42 18.56 1.05
C ASN A 6 -0.86 19.13 0.41
N THR A 7 -1.57 18.33 -0.39
CA THR A 7 -2.86 18.70 -0.98
C THR A 7 -3.89 18.98 0.12
N LYS A 8 -4.59 20.12 0.05
CA LYS A 8 -5.52 20.57 1.11
C LYS A 8 -6.58 19.52 1.48
N SER A 9 -7.15 18.82 0.49
CA SER A 9 -8.15 17.77 0.72
C SER A 9 -7.60 16.54 1.44
N LEU A 10 -6.29 16.30 1.40
CA LEU A 10 -5.64 15.14 2.00
C LEU A 10 -5.07 15.42 3.40
N ARG A 11 -5.04 16.67 3.84
CA ARG A 11 -4.56 17.06 5.19
C ARG A 11 -5.27 16.34 6.34
N PRO A 12 -6.59 16.06 6.29
CA PRO A 12 -7.23 15.28 7.33
C PRO A 12 -6.76 13.82 7.38
N HIS A 13 -6.17 13.29 6.31
CA HIS A 13 -5.75 11.90 6.19
C HIS A 13 -4.34 11.71 6.74
N THR A 14 -4.23 11.64 8.07
CA THR A 14 -2.95 11.51 8.79
C THR A 14 -2.31 10.13 8.65
N VAL A 15 -3.12 9.10 8.37
CA VAL A 15 -2.60 7.77 7.99
C VAL A 15 -2.47 7.74 6.49
N ALA A 16 -1.24 7.62 5.99
CA ALA A 16 -0.93 7.61 4.57
C ALA A 16 -0.42 6.22 4.13
N PRO A 17 -1.30 5.33 3.64
CA PRO A 17 -0.86 4.07 3.05
C PRO A 17 -0.08 4.28 1.77
N VAL A 18 1.01 3.54 1.64
CA VAL A 18 1.84 3.49 0.44
C VAL A 18 1.79 2.07 -0.09
N MET A 19 1.35 1.94 -1.34
CA MET A 19 1.45 0.68 -2.09
C MET A 19 2.80 0.62 -2.79
N LEU A 20 3.47 -0.52 -2.69
CA LEU A 20 4.77 -0.77 -3.29
C LEU A 20 4.75 -2.12 -4.02
N TYR A 21 5.40 -2.17 -5.16
CA TYR A 21 5.75 -3.43 -5.81
C TYR A 21 7.12 -3.87 -5.36
N SER A 22 7.21 -5.09 -4.83
CA SER A 22 8.47 -5.72 -4.42
C SER A 22 8.81 -6.80 -5.43
N ILE A 23 9.82 -6.51 -6.26
CA ILE A 23 10.38 -7.46 -7.24
C ILE A 23 11.58 -8.12 -6.59
N MET A 24 11.55 -9.44 -6.48
CA MET A 24 12.57 -10.25 -5.81
C MET A 24 13.03 -11.35 -6.76
N GLY A 25 14.34 -11.55 -6.91
CA GLY A 25 14.89 -12.61 -7.76
C GLY A 25 14.42 -12.52 -9.23
N PRO A 26 14.52 -13.62 -10.00
CA PRO A 26 14.09 -13.65 -11.40
C PRO A 26 12.56 -13.61 -11.47
N GLN A 27 12.03 -12.43 -11.80
CA GLN A 27 10.62 -12.20 -12.13
C GLN A 27 9.63 -12.66 -11.03
N GLN A 28 9.99 -12.57 -9.75
CA GLN A 28 9.01 -12.79 -8.69
C GLN A 28 8.53 -11.46 -8.14
N LEU A 29 7.22 -11.27 -8.07
CA LEU A 29 6.60 -10.01 -7.70
C LEU A 29 5.64 -10.19 -6.53
N ARG A 30 5.56 -9.21 -5.64
CA ARG A 30 4.46 -9.09 -4.68
C ARG A 30 4.04 -7.65 -4.49
N VAL A 31 2.83 -7.46 -3.98
CA VAL A 31 2.33 -6.16 -3.55
C VAL A 31 2.56 -6.02 -2.06
N LEU A 32 3.08 -4.87 -1.65
CA LEU A 32 3.21 -4.45 -0.27
C LEU A 32 2.33 -3.24 -0.03
N GLU A 33 1.66 -3.22 1.11
CA GLU A 33 0.98 -2.05 1.65
C GLU A 33 1.68 -1.68 2.96
N ALA A 34 2.16 -0.45 3.06
CA ALA A 34 2.82 0.05 4.26
C ALA A 34 2.14 1.32 4.76
N TYR A 35 1.89 1.41 6.06
CA TYR A 35 1.39 2.62 6.71
C TYR A 35 1.82 2.70 8.16
N PHE A 36 1.94 3.91 8.69
CA PHE A 36 2.21 4.14 10.10
C PHE A 36 0.88 4.33 10.85
N ASN A 37 0.65 3.56 11.91
CA ASN A 37 -0.60 3.61 12.67
C ASN A 37 -0.53 4.51 13.92
N GLY A 38 0.50 5.35 14.04
CA GLY A 38 0.76 6.19 15.22
C GLY A 38 1.73 5.56 16.24
N LYS A 39 1.93 4.23 16.19
CA LYS A 39 2.83 3.51 17.09
C LYS A 39 3.84 2.64 16.35
N ASN A 40 3.37 1.87 15.37
CA ASN A 40 4.14 0.90 14.62
C ASN A 40 4.02 1.18 13.11
N LEU A 41 5.10 0.87 12.39
CA LEU A 41 5.05 0.72 10.94
C LEU A 41 4.41 -0.63 10.61
N ILE A 42 3.21 -0.60 10.05
CA ILE A 42 2.49 -1.79 9.62
C ILE A 42 2.85 -2.07 8.16
N ILE A 43 3.34 -3.29 7.89
CA ILE A 43 3.64 -3.76 6.55
C ILE A 43 2.82 -5.01 6.28
N ARG A 44 1.94 -4.93 5.28
CA ARG A 44 1.18 -6.06 4.76
C ARG A 44 1.76 -6.47 3.43
N LYS A 45 1.73 -7.76 3.15
CA LYS A 45 2.28 -8.34 1.92
C LYS A 45 1.34 -9.40 1.36
N THR A 46 1.25 -9.46 0.04
CA THR A 46 0.67 -10.61 -0.64
C THR A 46 1.66 -11.78 -0.65
N LYS A 47 1.20 -12.95 -1.13
CA LYS A 47 2.11 -13.99 -1.59
C LYS A 47 3.00 -13.49 -2.73
N LEU A 48 4.10 -14.20 -2.96
CA LEU A 48 4.97 -13.98 -4.09
C LEU A 48 4.34 -14.62 -5.34
N TYR A 49 4.28 -13.86 -6.42
CA TYR A 49 3.77 -14.29 -7.71
C TYR A 49 4.94 -14.56 -8.64
N ASP A 50 4.90 -15.68 -9.35
CA ASP A 50 5.86 -16.00 -10.40
C ASP A 50 5.41 -15.34 -11.71
N MET A 51 6.27 -14.49 -12.28
CA MET A 51 6.03 -13.78 -13.55
C MET A 51 6.98 -14.25 -14.66
N LYS A 52 7.53 -15.46 -14.55
CA LYS A 52 8.43 -16.01 -15.59
C LYS A 52 7.77 -16.32 -16.92
N GLN A 53 6.48 -16.61 -16.91
CA GLN A 53 5.68 -16.83 -18.12
C GLN A 53 4.77 -15.63 -18.38
N GLU A 54 4.23 -15.53 -19.60
CA GLU A 54 3.29 -14.47 -19.96
C GLU A 54 2.11 -14.45 -18.97
N ALA A 55 2.11 -13.44 -18.10
CA ALA A 55 1.24 -13.39 -16.94
C ALA A 55 0.20 -12.27 -17.09
N THR A 56 -0.52 -12.23 -18.21
CA THR A 56 -1.53 -11.19 -18.51
C THR A 56 -2.56 -11.05 -17.39
N ALA A 57 -3.01 -12.16 -16.81
CA ALA A 57 -3.91 -12.15 -15.66
C ALA A 57 -3.26 -11.54 -14.39
N MET A 58 -1.95 -11.71 -14.22
CA MET A 58 -1.20 -11.09 -13.12
C MET A 58 -1.05 -9.59 -13.34
N VAL A 59 -0.75 -9.17 -14.57
CA VAL A 59 -0.68 -7.76 -14.93
C VAL A 59 -2.03 -7.08 -14.71
N ASP A 60 -3.14 -7.71 -15.09
CA ASP A 60 -4.48 -7.22 -14.78
C ASP A 60 -4.72 -7.09 -13.26
N LEU A 61 -4.35 -8.12 -12.48
CA LEU A 61 -4.45 -8.07 -11.02
C LEU A 61 -3.67 -6.89 -10.43
N LEU A 62 -2.42 -6.71 -10.84
CA LEU A 62 -1.57 -5.60 -10.37
C LEU A 62 -2.15 -4.25 -10.77
N THR A 63 -2.64 -4.14 -12.01
CA THR A 63 -3.30 -2.93 -12.50
C THR A 63 -4.51 -2.57 -11.65
N ARG A 64 -5.34 -3.55 -11.25
CA ARG A 64 -6.47 -3.34 -10.34
C ARG A 64 -6.04 -2.87 -8.95
N TRP A 65 -4.90 -3.34 -8.44
CA TRP A 65 -4.33 -2.80 -7.20
C TRP A 65 -3.93 -1.33 -7.39
N TRP A 66 -3.20 -1.02 -8.47
CA TRP A 66 -2.69 0.34 -8.71
C TRP A 66 -3.78 1.39 -8.92
N PHE A 67 -4.84 1.03 -9.64
CA PHE A 67 -5.99 1.90 -9.94
C PHE A 67 -7.17 1.69 -8.99
N GLY A 68 -6.96 0.98 -7.88
CA GLY A 68 -7.99 0.77 -6.87
C GLY A 68 -8.49 2.08 -6.26
N PHE A 69 -9.77 2.11 -5.89
CA PHE A 69 -10.33 3.23 -5.15
C PHE A 69 -9.71 3.34 -3.76
N ALA A 70 -9.74 4.56 -3.20
CA ALA A 70 -9.35 4.78 -1.81
C ALA A 70 -10.28 3.98 -0.87
N VAL A 71 -9.69 3.22 0.05
CA VAL A 71 -10.41 2.36 1.00
C VAL A 71 -9.83 2.52 2.41
N GLY A 72 -10.65 2.19 3.42
CA GLY A 72 -10.24 2.22 4.83
C GLY A 72 -10.33 3.59 5.50
N GLU A 73 -10.27 3.59 6.83
CA GLU A 73 -10.26 4.81 7.64
C GLU A 73 -8.83 5.35 7.77
N THR A 74 -8.63 6.60 7.35
CA THR A 74 -7.30 7.23 7.24
C THR A 74 -7.22 8.60 7.92
N LYS A 75 -8.35 9.12 8.42
CA LYS A 75 -8.42 10.44 9.08
C LYS A 75 -8.11 10.38 10.57
N SER A 76 -8.22 9.21 11.18
CA SER A 76 -7.92 9.02 12.60
C SER A 76 -6.77 8.04 12.78
N VAL A 77 -5.78 8.47 13.56
CA VAL A 77 -4.83 7.56 14.17
C VAL A 77 -5.54 6.97 15.39
N LYS A 78 -5.80 5.66 15.39
CA LYS A 78 -6.31 4.98 16.59
C LYS A 78 -5.19 4.93 17.62
N THR A 79 -5.07 5.98 18.42
CA THR A 79 -4.21 5.99 19.59
C THR A 79 -4.75 4.95 20.56
N ALA A 80 -3.96 3.94 20.90
CA ALA A 80 -4.27 3.12 22.06
C ALA A 80 -4.28 4.04 23.30
N PRO A 81 -5.18 3.84 24.28
CA PRO A 81 -5.13 4.62 25.51
C PRO A 81 -3.73 4.52 26.13
N LEU A 82 -3.23 5.64 26.63
CA LEU A 82 -2.02 5.65 27.45
C LEU A 82 -2.26 4.76 28.67
N PRO A 83 -1.27 3.95 29.10
CA PRO A 83 -1.38 3.14 30.31
C PRO A 83 -1.56 4.02 31.56
#